data_AF-A0A945U9H5-F1
#
_entry.id   AF-A0A945U9H5-F1
#
_cell.length_a   1.000
_cell.length_b   1.000
_cell.length_c   1.000
_cell.angle_alpha   90.00
_cell.angle_beta   90.00
_cell.angle_gamma   90.00
#
_symmetry.space_group_name_H-M   'P 1'
#
loop_
_entity.id
_entity.type
_entity.pdbx_description
1 polymer ?
#
loop_
_entity_poly.entity_id
_entity_poly.type
_entity_poly.pdbx_seq_one_letter_code
_entity_poly.pdbx_strand_id
1 'polypeptide(L)'
;VLAVPAVSFADVGIGTNKSGGYPHEIKGVKIHTSIGNHDIKFYHFEFKLTPDNTVLANDERLIRKGYSRNPTNYRFGILDEHSINFTGYGQFQVFIPAGLFPLSKEEDGFMILRMPQTLSGEGRANHIKEKQDLYFEIKEMVESKAGANIMLWD
;
A
#
# COMPACT_ATOMS: atom_id res chain seq x y z
N VAL A 1 4.35 21.65 25.88
CA VAL A 1 3.04 21.66 25.21
C VAL A 1 3.24 22.30 23.85
N LEU A 2 3.32 21.52 22.78
CA LEU A 2 3.44 22.05 21.42
C LEU A 2 2.31 21.44 20.59
N ALA A 3 1.41 22.33 20.18
CA ALA A 3 0.22 22.05 19.40
C ALA A 3 0.60 21.66 17.97
N VAL A 4 -0.04 20.62 17.46
CA VAL A 4 -0.03 20.29 16.03
C VAL A 4 -1.17 21.09 15.38
N PRO A 5 -0.89 21.93 14.37
CA PRO A 5 -1.96 22.67 13.71
C PRO A 5 -2.74 21.73 12.78
N ALA A 6 -4.07 21.80 12.88
CA ALA A 6 -4.97 21.22 11.89
C ALA A 6 -4.85 22.03 10.59
N VAL A 7 -4.39 21.40 9.51
CA VAL A 7 -4.36 22.04 8.19
C VAL A 7 -5.65 21.67 7.46
N SER A 8 -6.47 22.70 7.23
CA SER A 8 -7.69 22.69 6.43
C SER A 8 -7.36 22.51 4.95
N PHE A 9 -8.05 21.61 4.27
CA PHE A 9 -8.01 21.47 2.81
C PHE A 9 -8.87 22.56 2.15
N ALA A 10 -8.35 23.77 2.11
CA ALA A 10 -8.78 24.78 1.16
C ALA A 10 -7.51 25.34 0.50
N ASP A 11 -7.53 25.44 -0.82
CA ASP A 11 -6.47 25.95 -1.69
C ASP A 11 -5.32 24.98 -2.04
N VAL A 12 -5.63 23.92 -2.79
CA VAL A 12 -4.65 23.35 -3.72
C VAL A 12 -4.87 23.99 -5.09
N GLY A 13 -4.16 25.10 -5.32
CA GLY A 13 -4.05 25.74 -6.62
C GLY A 13 -3.41 24.77 -7.63
N ILE A 14 -4.01 24.70 -8.81
CA ILE A 14 -3.49 23.94 -9.97
C ILE A 14 -2.23 24.66 -10.48
N GLY A 15 -1.07 24.24 -9.98
CA GLY A 15 0.24 24.64 -10.49
C GLY A 15 0.71 23.68 -11.57
N THR A 16 0.54 24.07 -12.84
CA THR A 16 1.24 23.43 -13.96
C THR A 16 2.72 23.78 -13.87
N ASN A 17 3.64 22.81 -13.98
CA ASN A 17 4.81 22.90 -14.86
C ASN A 17 5.76 21.68 -14.80
N LYS A 18 5.95 21.11 -16.00
CA LYS A 18 7.18 20.55 -16.60
C LYS A 18 7.95 19.49 -15.79
N SER A 19 7.54 18.24 -15.95
CA SER A 19 8.34 17.06 -15.62
C SER A 19 9.41 16.81 -16.71
N GLY A 20 10.68 16.90 -16.31
CA GLY A 20 11.77 16.21 -17.00
C GLY A 20 11.58 14.69 -16.87
N GLY A 21 11.76 13.98 -17.97
CA GLY A 21 11.16 12.67 -18.21
C GLY A 21 11.78 11.50 -17.45
N TYR A 22 10.90 10.66 -16.93
CA TYR A 22 11.07 9.20 -16.85
C TYR A 22 9.91 8.59 -17.66
N PRO A 23 10.15 8.04 -18.86
CA PRO A 23 9.08 7.58 -19.73
C PRO A 23 8.76 6.11 -19.41
N HIS A 24 8.18 5.83 -18.25
CA HIS A 24 7.47 4.57 -18.03
C HIS A 24 6.23 4.88 -17.20
N GLU A 25 5.16 5.27 -17.89
CA GLU A 25 3.81 5.18 -17.35
C GLU A 25 3.49 3.69 -17.17
N ILE A 26 3.78 3.16 -15.98
CA ILE A 26 3.36 1.80 -15.63
C ILE A 26 1.88 1.90 -15.31
N LYS A 27 1.05 1.23 -16.12
CA LYS A 27 -0.41 1.22 -15.98
C LYS A 27 -0.79 0.89 -14.53
N GLY A 28 -1.29 1.89 -13.81
CA GLY A 28 -1.84 1.71 -12.46
C GLY A 28 -1.00 2.22 -11.30
N VAL A 29 0.08 2.99 -11.50
CA VAL A 29 0.75 3.73 -10.41
C VAL A 29 0.82 5.20 -10.75
N LYS A 30 0.31 6.08 -9.88
CA LYS A 30 0.51 7.54 -9.98
C LYS A 30 1.40 8.01 -8.84
N ILE A 31 2.33 8.90 -9.16
CA ILE A 31 3.22 9.52 -8.19
C ILE A 31 2.85 10.99 -8.08
N HIS A 32 2.43 11.44 -6.91
CA HIS A 32 2.23 12.84 -6.58
C HIS A 32 3.43 13.33 -5.79
N THR A 33 4.03 14.45 -6.20
CA THR A 33 5.17 15.04 -5.47
C THR A 33 4.72 16.33 -4.82
N SER A 34 4.99 16.49 -3.53
CA SER A 34 4.84 17.75 -2.80
C SER A 34 6.21 18.23 -2.33
N ILE A 35 6.40 19.56 -2.26
CA ILE A 35 7.64 20.16 -1.76
C ILE A 35 7.31 20.84 -0.43
N GLY A 36 7.92 20.38 0.65
CA GLY A 36 7.80 20.98 1.97
C GLY A 36 8.85 22.06 2.21
N ASN A 37 8.89 22.55 3.45
CA ASN A 37 9.87 23.56 3.86
C ASN A 37 11.31 23.05 3.67
N HIS A 38 12.21 23.92 3.20
CA HIS A 38 13.62 23.61 2.89
C HIS A 38 13.81 22.63 1.71
N ASP A 39 12.97 22.70 0.67
CA ASP A 39 13.10 21.90 -0.56
C ASP A 39 13.02 20.37 -0.36
N ILE A 40 12.47 19.91 0.77
CA ILE A 40 12.24 18.50 1.03
C ILE A 40 11.10 18.02 0.13
N LYS A 41 11.38 17.02 -0.72
CA LYS A 41 10.37 16.40 -1.59
C LYS A 41 9.71 15.22 -0.89
N PHE A 42 8.39 15.22 -0.84
CA PHE A 42 7.57 14.10 -0.42
C PHE A 42 6.93 13.46 -1.64
N TYR A 43 6.90 12.13 -1.67
CA TYR A 43 6.34 11.35 -2.77
C TYR A 43 5.16 10.55 -2.22
N HIS A 44 3.97 10.82 -2.76
CA HIS A 44 2.76 10.07 -2.48
C HIS A 44 2.49 9.13 -3.65
N PHE A 45 2.20 7.87 -3.35
CA PHE A 45 1.96 6.85 -4.36
C PHE A 45 0.50 6.42 -4.33
N GLU A 46 -0.19 6.54 -5.46
CA GLU A 46 -1.51 5.94 -5.66
C GLU A 46 -1.33 4.66 -6.48
N PHE A 47 -1.66 3.53 -5.86
CA PHE A 47 -1.61 2.22 -6.50
C PHE A 47 -3.01 1.78 -6.89
N LYS A 48 -3.25 1.64 -8.18
CA LYS A 48 -4.40 0.91 -8.71
C LYS A 48 -4.07 -0.58 -8.71
N LEU A 49 -4.61 -1.27 -7.72
CA LEU A 49 -4.57 -2.71 -7.60
C LEU A 49 -5.50 -3.35 -8.64
N THR A 50 -4.98 -4.32 -9.37
CA THR A 50 -5.69 -5.14 -10.36
C THR A 50 -5.31 -6.60 -10.14
N PRO A 51 -6.07 -7.55 -10.72
CA PRO A 51 -5.77 -8.96 -10.53
C PRO A 51 -4.39 -9.34 -11.08
N ASP A 52 -3.90 -8.59 -12.07
CA ASP A 52 -2.63 -8.87 -12.75
C ASP A 52 -1.41 -8.28 -12.02
N ASN A 53 -1.60 -7.24 -11.21
CA ASN A 53 -0.49 -6.56 -10.53
C ASN A 53 -0.48 -6.78 -9.01
N THR A 54 -1.47 -7.48 -8.47
CA THR A 54 -1.62 -7.73 -7.04
C THR A 54 -1.46 -9.20 -6.74
N VAL A 55 -0.59 -9.51 -5.79
CA VAL A 55 -0.26 -10.86 -5.34
C VAL A 55 -0.68 -11.00 -3.88
N LEU A 56 -1.46 -12.05 -3.62
CA LEU A 56 -1.93 -12.39 -2.28
C LEU A 56 -0.93 -13.30 -1.55
N ALA A 57 -1.08 -13.34 -0.23
CA ALA A 57 -0.29 -14.12 0.72
C ALA A 57 -0.16 -15.63 0.44
N ASN A 58 -1.12 -16.22 -0.29
CA ASN A 58 -1.13 -17.63 -0.63
C ASN A 58 -0.28 -17.97 -1.88
N ASP A 59 0.29 -16.96 -2.57
CA ASP A 59 1.09 -17.18 -3.77
C ASP A 59 2.42 -17.90 -3.46
N GLU A 60 2.67 -19.02 -4.15
CA GLU A 60 3.87 -19.84 -3.97
C GLU A 60 5.18 -19.07 -4.19
N ARG A 61 5.17 -18.02 -5.03
CA ARG A 61 6.36 -17.19 -5.29
C ARG A 61 6.83 -16.47 -4.02
N LEU A 62 5.91 -16.09 -3.14
CA LEU A 62 6.23 -15.49 -1.85
C LEU A 62 6.91 -16.51 -0.93
N ILE A 63 6.36 -17.73 -0.87
CA ILE A 63 6.90 -18.81 -0.05
C ILE A 63 8.33 -19.15 -0.48
N ARG A 64 8.59 -19.24 -1.80
CA ARG A 64 9.94 -19.48 -2.35
C ARG A 64 10.95 -18.38 -1.99
N LYS A 65 10.48 -17.15 -1.73
CA LYS A 65 11.32 -16.02 -1.29
C LYS A 65 11.49 -15.96 0.24
N GLY A 66 10.95 -16.93 0.98
CA GLY A 66 11.12 -17.06 2.43
C GLY A 66 10.02 -16.40 3.26
N TYR A 67 8.94 -15.91 2.64
CA TYR A 67 7.77 -15.42 3.38
C TYR A 67 6.99 -16.57 3.99
N SER A 68 6.52 -16.39 5.22
CA SER A 68 5.78 -17.42 5.97
C SER A 68 4.75 -16.80 6.91
N ARG A 69 3.68 -17.55 7.20
CA ARG A 69 2.71 -17.21 8.27
C ARG A 69 3.30 -17.36 9.67
N ASN A 70 4.28 -18.25 9.82
CA ASN A 70 5.00 -18.50 11.06
C ASN A 70 6.48 -18.18 10.87
N PRO A 71 6.84 -16.90 10.64
CA PRO A 71 8.22 -16.54 10.37
C PRO A 71 9.03 -16.52 11.68
N THR A 72 10.31 -16.87 11.60
CA THR A 72 11.25 -16.63 12.71
C THR A 72 11.64 -15.15 12.83
N ASN A 73 11.39 -14.35 11.78
CA ASN A 73 11.63 -12.93 11.73
C ASN A 73 10.39 -12.21 11.18
N TYR A 74 9.82 -11.28 11.97
CA TYR A 74 8.61 -10.55 11.63
C TYR A 74 8.64 -9.83 10.27
N ARG A 75 9.84 -9.53 9.74
CA ARG A 75 10.01 -8.92 8.40
C ARG A 75 9.56 -9.84 7.27
N PHE A 76 9.67 -11.15 7.45
CA PHE A 76 9.21 -12.18 6.50
C PHE A 76 7.83 -12.73 6.85
N GLY A 77 7.12 -12.05 7.76
CA GLY A 77 5.76 -12.41 8.16
C GLY A 77 4.73 -12.00 7.13
N ILE A 78 4.00 -13.00 6.67
CA ILE A 78 2.76 -12.81 5.91
C ILE A 78 1.69 -12.27 6.85
N LEU A 79 1.12 -11.12 6.50
CA LEU A 79 -0.02 -10.52 7.19
C LEU A 79 -1.25 -10.66 6.29
N ASP A 80 -1.95 -11.79 6.41
CA ASP A 80 -3.19 -12.12 5.71
C ASP A 80 -4.36 -12.25 6.70
N GLU A 81 -5.52 -12.70 6.24
CA GLU A 81 -6.72 -12.87 7.06
C GLU A 81 -6.56 -13.85 8.24
N HIS A 82 -5.51 -14.68 8.21
CA HIS A 82 -5.23 -15.65 9.27
C HIS A 82 -4.26 -15.10 10.33
N SER A 83 -3.65 -13.95 10.08
CA SER A 83 -2.74 -13.31 11.02
C SER A 83 -3.49 -12.75 12.23
N ILE A 84 -2.92 -12.90 13.43
CA ILE A 84 -3.41 -12.21 14.62
C ILE A 84 -3.42 -10.68 14.44
N ASN A 85 -2.56 -10.16 13.57
CA ASN A 85 -2.51 -8.73 13.31
C ASN A 85 -3.69 -8.24 12.46
N PHE A 86 -4.24 -9.10 11.61
CA PHE A 86 -5.43 -8.81 10.84
C PHE A 86 -6.64 -8.70 11.76
N THR A 87 -6.86 -9.72 12.59
CA THR A 87 -8.01 -9.76 13.50
C THR A 87 -7.91 -8.71 14.60
N GLY A 88 -6.72 -8.51 15.19
CA GLY A 88 -6.52 -7.63 16.33
C GLY A 88 -6.31 -6.15 15.99
N TYR A 89 -5.81 -5.85 14.78
CA TYR A 89 -5.36 -4.50 14.41
C TYR A 89 -5.72 -4.08 12.98
N GLY A 90 -6.45 -4.90 12.21
CA GLY A 90 -6.79 -4.62 10.81
C GLY A 90 -5.56 -4.52 9.90
N GLN A 91 -4.44 -5.10 10.32
CA GLN A 91 -3.18 -5.04 9.57
C GLN A 91 -3.14 -6.16 8.54
N PHE A 92 -2.84 -5.84 7.29
CA PHE A 92 -2.61 -6.81 6.23
C PHE A 92 -1.51 -6.33 5.27
N GLN A 93 -1.09 -7.22 4.37
CA GLN A 93 -0.15 -6.93 3.30
C GLN A 93 -0.71 -7.42 1.96
N VAL A 94 -0.42 -6.66 0.92
CA VAL A 94 -0.53 -7.10 -0.46
C VAL A 94 0.81 -6.88 -1.15
N PHE A 95 1.10 -7.69 -2.16
CA PHE A 95 2.40 -7.72 -2.81
C PHE A 95 2.25 -7.27 -4.26
N ILE A 96 3.16 -6.43 -4.73
CA ILE A 96 3.25 -6.02 -6.13
C ILE A 96 4.60 -6.47 -6.67
N PRO A 97 4.67 -7.13 -7.84
CA PRO A 97 5.94 -7.47 -8.47
C PRO A 97 6.85 -6.23 -8.60
N ALA A 98 8.09 -6.32 -8.13
CA ALA A 98 8.99 -5.16 -8.05
C ALA A 98 9.28 -4.52 -9.42
N GLY A 99 9.31 -5.31 -10.49
CA GLY A 99 9.44 -4.81 -11.86
C GLY A 99 8.27 -3.93 -12.35
N LEU A 100 7.15 -3.89 -11.64
CA LEU A 100 6.05 -2.96 -11.90
C LEU A 100 6.17 -1.64 -11.12
N PHE A 101 7.19 -1.49 -10.28
CA PHE A 101 7.35 -0.29 -9.46
C PHE A 101 8.35 0.69 -10.12
N PRO A 102 7.96 1.95 -10.39
CA PRO A 102 8.77 2.90 -11.15
C PRO A 102 10.09 3.32 -10.48
N LEU A 103 10.27 3.04 -9.18
CA LEU A 103 11.51 3.35 -8.45
C LEU A 103 12.34 2.10 -8.11
N SER A 104 11.87 0.90 -8.46
CA SER A 104 12.65 -0.31 -8.24
C SER A 104 13.67 -0.49 -9.36
N LYS A 105 14.93 -0.71 -8.99
CA LYS A 105 15.95 -1.24 -9.92
C LYS A 105 15.98 -2.76 -9.94
N GLU A 106 15.24 -3.40 -9.05
CA GLU A 106 15.15 -4.84 -8.92
C GLU A 106 13.94 -5.34 -9.72
N GLU A 107 14.20 -6.17 -10.73
CA GLU A 107 13.17 -6.85 -11.52
C GLU A 107 12.63 -8.10 -10.80
N ASP A 108 13.45 -8.71 -9.94
CA ASP A 108 13.11 -9.92 -9.19
C ASP A 108 12.76 -9.57 -7.74
N GLY A 109 11.50 -9.81 -7.37
CA GLY A 109 11.02 -9.61 -6.01
C GLY A 109 9.64 -8.98 -5.94
N PHE A 110 9.29 -8.51 -4.74
CA PHE A 110 8.00 -7.93 -4.44
C PHE A 110 8.18 -6.66 -3.64
N MET A 111 7.46 -5.62 -4.03
CA MET A 111 7.15 -4.49 -3.17
C MET A 111 5.98 -4.90 -2.26
N ILE A 112 6.11 -4.60 -0.97
CA ILE A 112 5.08 -4.89 0.03
C ILE A 112 4.29 -3.61 0.28
N LEU A 113 3.00 -3.62 -0.03
CA LEU A 113 2.06 -2.62 0.46
C LEU A 113 1.46 -3.13 1.76
N ARG A 114 1.80 -2.49 2.88
CA ARG A 114 1.38 -2.91 4.22
C ARG A 114 0.37 -1.93 4.81
N MET A 115 -0.89 -2.35 4.93
CA MET A 115 -1.88 -1.56 5.65
C MET A 115 -1.39 -1.31 7.10
N PRO A 116 -1.33 -0.04 7.57
CA PRO A 116 -0.95 0.25 8.94
C PRO A 116 -1.91 -0.34 9.97
N GLN A 117 -1.39 -0.69 11.14
CA GLN A 117 -2.20 -1.12 12.27
C GLN A 117 -3.13 -0.01 12.77
N THR A 118 -4.32 -0.38 13.26
CA THR A 118 -5.20 0.54 13.96
C THR A 118 -4.80 0.60 15.44
N LEU A 119 -4.37 1.78 15.90
CA LEU A 119 -4.03 2.04 17.30
C LEU A 119 -5.29 2.22 18.16
N SER A 120 -5.12 2.19 19.49
CA SER A 120 -6.21 2.34 20.46
C SER A 120 -6.92 3.69 20.34
N GLY A 121 -8.25 3.72 20.46
CA GLY A 121 -9.07 4.93 20.46
C GLY A 121 -10.56 4.63 20.32
N GLU A 122 -11.39 5.67 20.36
CA GLU A 122 -12.81 5.57 19.97
C GLU A 122 -12.90 5.14 18.50
N GLY A 123 -13.91 4.31 18.17
CA GLY A 123 -14.09 3.83 16.79
C GLY A 123 -13.09 2.76 16.33
N ARG A 124 -12.15 2.30 17.18
CA ARG A 124 -11.15 1.27 16.83
C ARG A 124 -11.75 0.06 16.12
N ALA A 125 -12.85 -0.48 16.65
CA ALA A 125 -13.49 -1.67 16.08
C ALA A 125 -13.99 -1.41 14.65
N ASN A 126 -14.56 -0.23 14.40
CA ASN A 126 -15.05 0.16 13.08
C ASN A 126 -13.88 0.31 12.10
N HIS A 127 -12.80 0.97 12.50
CA HIS A 127 -11.61 1.10 11.64
C HIS A 127 -10.90 -0.22 11.35
N ILE A 128 -10.89 -1.16 12.30
CA ILE A 128 -10.41 -2.52 12.06
C ILE A 128 -11.29 -3.18 11.00
N LYS A 129 -12.61 -3.10 11.18
CA LYS A 129 -13.57 -3.67 10.23
C LYS A 129 -13.44 -3.08 8.83
N GLU A 130 -13.37 -1.76 8.68
CA GLU A 130 -13.17 -1.08 7.39
C GLU A 130 -11.93 -1.60 6.65
N LYS A 131 -10.82 -1.80 7.37
CA LYS A 131 -9.59 -2.37 6.79
C LYS A 131 -9.75 -3.84 6.42
N GLN A 132 -10.47 -4.62 7.22
CA GLN A 132 -10.75 -6.03 6.92
C GLN A 132 -11.65 -6.16 5.69
N ASP A 133 -12.69 -5.32 5.59
CA ASP A 133 -13.59 -5.25 4.44
C ASP A 133 -12.80 -4.91 3.18
N LEU A 134 -11.91 -3.90 3.23
CA LEU A 134 -11.01 -3.57 2.13
C LEU A 134 -10.11 -4.74 1.72
N TYR A 135 -9.54 -5.49 2.67
CA TYR A 135 -8.75 -6.67 2.34
C TYR A 135 -9.57 -7.71 1.58
N PHE A 136 -10.80 -7.97 2.01
CA PHE A 136 -11.67 -8.93 1.34
C PHE A 136 -12.09 -8.47 -0.06
N GLU A 137 -12.32 -7.17 -0.27
CA GLU A 137 -12.55 -6.61 -1.61
C GLU A 137 -11.34 -6.84 -2.53
N ILE A 138 -10.11 -6.62 -2.03
CA ILE A 138 -8.88 -6.86 -2.79
C ILE A 138 -8.73 -8.35 -3.08
N LYS A 139 -8.98 -9.21 -2.08
CA LYS A 139 -8.89 -10.66 -2.22
C LYS A 139 -9.87 -11.17 -3.28
N GLU A 140 -11.12 -10.74 -3.21
CA GLU A 140 -12.16 -11.09 -4.20
C GLU A 140 -11.77 -10.63 -5.60
N MET A 141 -11.26 -9.41 -5.74
CA MET A 141 -10.76 -8.89 -7.02
C MET A 141 -9.67 -9.79 -7.62
N VAL A 142 -8.68 -10.20 -6.82
CA VAL A 142 -7.58 -11.07 -7.30
C VAL A 142 -8.09 -12.48 -7.61
N GLU A 143 -8.89 -13.08 -6.74
CA GLU A 143 -9.37 -14.47 -6.89
C GLU A 143 -10.38 -14.61 -8.05
N SER A 144 -11.24 -13.61 -8.26
CA SER A 144 -12.21 -13.59 -9.37
C SER A 144 -11.59 -13.20 -10.71
N LYS A 145 -10.37 -12.63 -10.70
CA LYS A 145 -9.72 -12.04 -11.88
C LYS A 145 -10.54 -10.92 -12.53
N ALA A 146 -11.31 -10.17 -11.74
CA ALA A 146 -12.17 -9.09 -12.23
C ALA A 146 -12.12 -7.86 -11.31
N GLY A 147 -12.24 -6.66 -11.90
CA GLY A 147 -12.30 -5.39 -11.17
C GLY A 147 -10.94 -4.73 -10.93
N ALA A 148 -10.95 -3.66 -10.13
CA ALA A 148 -9.75 -2.94 -9.68
C ALA A 148 -10.05 -2.21 -8.36
N ASN A 149 -9.05 -2.05 -7.50
CA ASN A 149 -9.13 -1.30 -6.24
C ASN A 149 -8.03 -0.22 -6.20
N ILE A 150 -8.21 0.86 -5.42
CA ILE A 150 -7.23 1.95 -5.32
C ILE A 150 -6.75 2.03 -3.89
N MET A 151 -5.45 1.84 -3.69
CA MET A 151 -4.78 2.01 -2.41
C MET A 151 -3.90 3.26 -2.45
N LEU A 152 -4.18 4.20 -1.55
CA LEU A 152 -3.35 5.38 -1.33
C LEU A 152 -2.24 5.03 -0.32
N TRP A 153 -1.01 5.41 -0.65
CA TRP A 153 0.17 5.19 0.17
C TRP A 153 0.92 6.51 0.36
N ASP A 154 0.96 6.97 1.62
CA ASP A 154 1.70 8.16 2.07
C ASP A 154 3.05 7.79 2.69
#